data_AF-A0A7Y2VES0-F1
#
_entry.id   AF-A0A7Y2VES0-F1
#
_cell.length_a   1.000
_cell.length_b   1.000
_cell.length_c   1.000
_cell.angle_alpha   90.00
_cell.angle_beta   90.00
_cell.angle_gamma   90.00
#
_symmetry.space_group_name_H-M   'P 1'
#
loop_
_entity.id
_entity.type
_entity.pdbx_description
1 polymer ?
#
loop_
_entity_poly.entity_id
_entity_poly.type
_entity_poly.pdbx_seq_one_letter_code
_entity_poly.pdbx_strand_id
1 'polypeptide(L)'
;MNLWRQLKSLDISALWALLKLCLRHPFRVIPTIRATRECVSVCDQHFGKRHHRNSPANAFRHALWNYYIARECNMGDTGHSKILEWTKKITDWHEVFSKNDFLAREMDLHNNRLGRLLFGQDPNMEAEEIITLLKSKLTTSIKISSPKELQTADKLTFVHLLDPKIQ
;
A
#
# COMPACT_ATOMS: atom_id res chain seq x y z
N MET A 1 10.83 19.99 -18.04
CA MET A 1 9.85 18.95 -17.64
C MET A 1 8.53 19.24 -18.35
N ASN A 2 7.97 18.31 -19.12
CA ASN A 2 6.81 18.56 -19.97
C ASN A 2 5.50 18.12 -19.27
N LEU A 3 4.87 19.03 -18.52
CA LEU A 3 3.57 18.82 -17.85
C LEU A 3 2.50 18.23 -18.79
N TRP A 4 2.55 18.63 -20.07
CA TRP A 4 1.63 18.20 -21.12
C TRP A 4 1.70 16.69 -21.44
N ARG A 5 2.88 16.05 -21.34
CA ARG A 5 3.00 14.60 -21.56
C ARG A 5 2.46 13.80 -20.39
N GLN A 6 2.65 14.30 -19.17
CA GLN A 6 2.10 13.69 -17.96
C GLN A 6 0.57 13.77 -17.95
N LEU A 7 -0.01 14.92 -18.33
CA LEU A 7 -1.47 15.09 -18.46
C LEU A 7 -2.10 14.20 -19.55
N LYS A 8 -1.45 14.03 -20.72
CA LYS A 8 -1.93 13.13 -21.78
C LYS A 8 -1.86 11.64 -21.42
N SER A 9 -1.04 11.27 -20.44
CA SER A 9 -0.92 9.90 -19.95
C SER A 9 -1.90 9.55 -18.83
N LEU A 10 -2.70 10.50 -18.35
CA LEU A 10 -3.67 10.25 -17.28
C LEU A 10 -4.87 9.49 -17.83
N ASP A 11 -5.20 8.38 -17.18
CA ASP A 11 -6.41 7.64 -17.47
C ASP A 11 -7.62 8.41 -16.89
N ILE A 12 -8.32 9.13 -17.76
CA ILE A 12 -9.52 9.90 -17.42
C ILE A 12 -10.58 8.99 -16.78
N SER A 13 -10.69 7.75 -17.23
CA SER A 13 -11.64 6.79 -16.66
C SER A 13 -11.29 6.41 -15.21
N ALA A 14 -9.99 6.26 -14.92
CA ALA A 14 -9.50 6.06 -13.56
C ALA A 14 -9.76 7.29 -12.68
N LEU A 15 -9.56 8.51 -13.19
CA LEU A 15 -9.89 9.73 -12.44
C LEU A 15 -11.39 9.84 -12.11
N TRP A 16 -12.27 9.48 -13.05
CA TRP A 16 -13.71 9.40 -12.80
C TRP A 16 -14.06 8.32 -11.79
N ALA A 17 -13.37 7.18 -11.80
CA ALA A 17 -13.55 6.12 -10.81
C ALA A 17 -13.13 6.60 -9.40
N LEU A 18 -12.01 7.32 -9.28
CA LEU A 18 -11.58 7.94 -8.02
C LEU A 18 -12.63 8.94 -7.51
N LEU A 19 -13.09 9.84 -8.37
CA LEU A 19 -14.09 10.84 -7.99
C LEU A 19 -15.36 10.16 -7.46
N LYS A 20 -15.88 9.15 -8.16
CA LYS A 20 -17.03 8.36 -7.69
C LYS A 20 -16.76 7.66 -6.36
N LEU A 21 -15.55 7.14 -6.15
CA LEU A 21 -15.16 6.46 -4.91
C LEU A 21 -15.11 7.45 -3.74
N CYS A 22 -14.51 8.62 -3.93
CA CYS A 22 -14.44 9.69 -2.93
C CYS A 22 -15.82 10.26 -2.59
N LEU A 23 -16.69 10.49 -3.59
CA LEU A 23 -18.06 10.98 -3.37
C LEU A 23 -18.93 9.99 -2.58
N ARG A 24 -18.67 8.69 -2.69
CA ARG A 24 -19.36 7.66 -1.89
C ARG A 24 -18.89 7.60 -0.43
N HIS A 25 -17.68 8.07 -0.14
CA HIS A 25 -17.07 7.97 1.18
C HIS A 25 -16.31 9.26 1.57
N PRO A 26 -16.98 10.43 1.57
CA PRO A 26 -16.30 11.73 1.71
C PRO A 26 -15.53 11.86 3.02
N PHE A 27 -16.07 11.33 4.13
CA PHE A 27 -15.42 11.36 5.44
C PHE A 27 -14.13 10.54 5.53
N ARG A 28 -13.87 9.62 4.58
CA ARG A 28 -12.65 8.79 4.55
C ARG A 28 -11.53 9.39 3.72
N VAL A 29 -11.80 10.45 2.96
CA VAL A 29 -10.83 11.07 2.05
C VAL A 29 -9.72 11.77 2.84
N ILE A 30 -10.07 12.63 3.80
CA ILE A 30 -9.08 13.36 4.60
C ILE A 30 -8.21 12.41 5.43
N PRO A 31 -8.76 11.42 6.16
CA PRO A 31 -7.96 10.40 6.84
C PRO A 31 -7.01 9.64 5.91
N THR A 32 -7.48 9.24 4.72
CA THR A 32 -6.63 8.58 3.72
C THR A 32 -5.45 9.45 3.29
N ILE A 33 -5.67 10.76 3.08
CA ILE A 33 -4.60 11.69 2.71
C ILE A 33 -3.59 11.83 3.85
N ARG A 34 -4.04 11.92 5.11
CA ARG A 34 -3.17 12.00 6.29
C ARG A 34 -2.32 10.74 6.41
N ALA A 35 -2.95 9.56 6.38
CA ALA A 35 -2.27 8.26 6.40
C ALA A 35 -1.22 8.12 5.29
N THR A 36 -1.54 8.60 4.07
CA THR A 36 -0.62 8.55 2.94
C THR A 36 0.61 9.41 3.18
N ARG A 37 0.43 10.64 3.68
CA ARG A 37 1.55 11.55 4.00
C ARG A 37 2.43 11.01 5.11
N GLU A 38 1.83 10.49 6.17
CA GLU A 38 2.54 9.87 7.28
C GLU A 38 3.36 8.65 6.82
N CYS A 39 2.74 7.74 6.06
CA CYS A 39 3.43 6.58 5.51
C CYS A 39 4.63 6.97 4.63
N VAL A 40 4.45 7.95 3.72
CA VAL A 40 5.55 8.43 2.87
C VAL A 40 6.66 9.03 3.72
N SER A 41 6.34 9.85 4.73
CA SER A 41 7.33 10.44 5.63
C SER A 41 8.15 9.37 6.38
N VAL A 42 7.49 8.35 6.92
CA VAL A 42 8.16 7.22 7.60
C VAL A 42 9.04 6.44 6.62
N CYS A 43 8.58 6.21 5.40
CA CYS A 43 9.35 5.50 4.38
C CYS A 43 10.55 6.31 3.89
N ASP A 44 10.41 7.63 3.71
CA ASP A 44 11.50 8.54 3.37
C ASP A 44 12.57 8.52 4.45
N GLN A 45 12.17 8.58 5.73
CA GLN A 45 13.09 8.52 6.87
C GLN A 45 13.89 7.21 6.94
N HIS A 46 13.25 6.06 6.66
CA HIS A 46 13.91 4.75 6.79
C HIS A 46 14.63 4.27 5.53
N PHE A 47 14.17 4.66 4.34
CA PHE A 47 14.64 4.07 3.09
C PHE A 47 15.05 5.10 2.03
N GLY A 48 14.75 6.38 2.24
CA GLY A 48 14.83 7.42 1.22
C GLY A 48 14.12 6.98 -0.06
N LYS A 49 14.65 7.35 -1.23
CA LYS A 49 13.99 7.07 -2.52
C LYS A 49 13.86 5.58 -2.89
N ARG A 50 14.42 4.64 -2.12
CA ARG A 50 14.38 3.20 -2.43
C ARG A 50 12.97 2.61 -2.38
N HIS A 51 12.10 3.15 -1.53
CA HIS A 51 10.71 2.68 -1.44
C HIS A 51 9.87 3.00 -2.68
N HIS A 52 10.40 3.71 -3.69
CA HIS A 52 9.73 3.96 -4.97
C HIS A 52 10.06 2.93 -6.07
N ARG A 53 10.82 1.89 -5.75
CA ARG A 53 11.17 0.80 -6.68
C ARG A 53 10.65 -0.53 -6.14
N ASN A 54 10.58 -1.58 -6.95
CA ASN A 54 10.06 -2.92 -6.56
C ASN A 54 10.98 -3.70 -5.57
N SER A 55 11.54 -3.02 -4.58
CA SER A 55 12.45 -3.50 -3.55
C SER A 55 11.70 -3.88 -2.27
N PRO A 56 12.36 -4.51 -1.28
CA PRO A 56 11.77 -4.74 0.03
C PRO A 56 11.21 -3.45 0.69
N ALA A 57 11.86 -2.30 0.50
CA ALA A 57 11.38 -1.01 1.02
C ALA A 57 10.00 -0.61 0.46
N ASN A 58 9.69 -1.01 -0.77
CA ASN A 58 8.36 -0.80 -1.36
C ASN A 58 7.34 -1.77 -0.76
N ALA A 59 7.71 -3.03 -0.53
CA ALA A 59 6.85 -3.97 0.18
C ALA A 59 6.44 -3.43 1.56
N PHE A 60 7.40 -2.90 2.32
CA PHE A 60 7.15 -2.21 3.58
C PHE A 60 6.17 -1.05 3.42
N ARG A 61 6.42 -0.15 2.45
CA ARG A 61 5.54 1.01 2.17
C ARG A 61 4.11 0.59 1.91
N HIS A 62 3.89 -0.39 1.04
CA HIS A 62 2.54 -0.85 0.67
C HIS A 62 1.75 -1.44 1.85
N ALA A 63 2.41 -2.23 2.70
CA ALA A 63 1.78 -2.73 3.92
C ALA A 63 1.52 -1.62 4.94
N LEU A 64 2.50 -0.76 5.22
CA LEU A 64 2.33 0.34 6.17
C LEU A 64 1.23 1.30 5.72
N TRP A 65 1.20 1.61 4.43
CA TRP A 65 0.17 2.47 3.84
C TRP A 65 -1.24 1.91 4.02
N ASN A 66 -1.42 0.61 3.77
CA ASN A 66 -2.73 -0.04 3.98
C ASN A 66 -3.11 -0.07 5.46
N TYR A 67 -2.15 -0.35 6.35
CA TYR A 67 -2.40 -0.33 7.79
C TYR A 67 -2.81 1.07 8.26
N TYR A 68 -2.06 2.12 7.90
CA TYR A 68 -2.39 3.50 8.28
C TYR A 68 -3.71 3.99 7.68
N ILE A 69 -4.02 3.69 6.40
CA ILE A 69 -5.33 4.06 5.84
C ILE A 69 -6.46 3.44 6.66
N ALA A 70 -6.33 2.15 6.99
CA ALA A 70 -7.35 1.46 7.76
C ALA A 70 -7.48 2.06 9.17
N ARG A 71 -6.36 2.28 9.86
CA ARG A 71 -6.31 2.90 11.20
C ARG A 71 -6.95 4.28 11.22
N GLU A 72 -6.50 5.20 10.35
CA GLU A 72 -7.01 6.58 10.32
C GLU A 72 -8.49 6.64 9.90
N CYS A 73 -8.96 5.70 9.09
CA CYS A 73 -10.36 5.62 8.72
C CYS A 73 -11.24 4.95 9.79
N ASN A 74 -10.65 4.32 10.81
CA ASN A 74 -11.36 3.58 11.86
C ASN A 74 -12.02 4.50 12.89
N MET A 75 -13.05 5.22 12.47
CA MET A 75 -13.76 6.20 13.28
C MET A 75 -14.83 5.55 14.18
N GLY A 76 -14.41 4.67 15.10
CA GLY A 76 -15.23 4.07 16.19
C GLY A 76 -16.40 3.21 15.72
N ASP A 77 -17.52 3.84 15.34
CA ASP A 77 -18.78 3.18 14.99
C ASP A 77 -18.75 2.48 13.61
N THR A 78 -17.64 2.60 12.88
CA THR A 78 -17.51 1.97 11.56
C THR A 78 -16.95 0.56 11.70
N GLY A 79 -17.78 -0.45 11.45
CA GLY A 79 -17.32 -1.85 11.48
C GLY A 79 -16.08 -2.10 10.60
N HIS A 80 -15.11 -2.84 11.14
CA HIS A 80 -13.81 -3.09 10.51
C HIS A 80 -13.89 -3.61 9.06
N SER A 81 -14.93 -4.38 8.72
CA SER A 81 -15.13 -4.86 7.34
C SER A 81 -15.28 -3.71 6.32
N LYS A 82 -16.02 -2.66 6.67
CA LYS A 82 -16.21 -1.48 5.81
C LYS A 82 -14.93 -0.65 5.66
N ILE A 83 -14.10 -0.64 6.70
CA ILE A 83 -12.78 0.03 6.69
C ILE A 83 -11.80 -0.73 5.80
N LEU A 84 -11.73 -2.04 5.96
CA LEU A 84 -10.90 -2.91 5.12
C LEU A 84 -11.34 -2.87 3.66
N GLU A 85 -12.65 -2.82 3.40
CA GLU A 85 -13.21 -2.68 2.06
C GLU A 85 -12.83 -1.33 1.42
N TRP A 86 -12.96 -0.23 2.18
CA TRP A 86 -12.51 1.09 1.72
C TRP A 86 -11.03 1.10 1.39
N THR A 87 -10.21 0.63 2.32
CA THR A 87 -8.75 0.56 2.20
C THR A 87 -8.37 -0.21 0.94
N LYS A 88 -8.96 -1.40 0.74
CA LYS A 88 -8.74 -2.19 -0.47
C LYS A 88 -9.16 -1.43 -1.74
N LYS A 89 -10.36 -0.83 -1.76
CA LYS A 89 -10.87 -0.13 -2.94
C LYS A 89 -9.97 1.03 -3.36
N ILE A 90 -9.51 1.85 -2.40
CA ILE A 90 -8.69 3.02 -2.72
C ILE A 90 -7.26 2.62 -3.13
N THR A 91 -6.68 1.60 -2.51
CA THR A 91 -5.32 1.13 -2.86
C THR A 91 -5.32 0.34 -4.17
N ASP A 92 -6.32 -0.49 -4.42
CA ASP A 92 -6.42 -1.22 -5.69
C ASP A 92 -6.65 -0.26 -6.86
N TRP A 93 -7.44 0.80 -6.66
CA TRP A 93 -7.57 1.88 -7.63
C TRP A 93 -6.22 2.53 -7.93
N HIS A 94 -5.40 2.80 -6.90
CA HIS A 94 -4.06 3.36 -7.07
C HIS A 94 -3.13 2.43 -7.87
N GLU A 95 -3.16 1.12 -7.61
CA GLU A 95 -2.33 0.16 -8.35
C GLU A 95 -2.72 0.06 -9.84
N VAL A 96 -4.01 0.21 -10.15
CA VAL A 96 -4.48 0.30 -11.55
C VAL A 96 -4.03 1.61 -12.18
N PHE A 97 -4.13 2.72 -11.44
CA PHE A 97 -3.78 4.05 -11.92
C PHE A 97 -2.27 4.23 -12.17
N SER A 98 -1.41 3.56 -11.39
CA SER A 98 0.05 3.70 -11.45
C SER A 98 0.70 3.10 -12.71
N LYS A 99 -0.03 2.32 -13.52
CA LYS A 99 0.44 1.70 -14.78
C LYS A 99 1.72 0.85 -14.62
N ASN A 100 1.84 0.11 -13.52
CA ASN A 100 2.90 -0.87 -13.31
C ASN A 100 2.74 -2.09 -14.23
N ASP A 101 3.86 -2.75 -14.55
CA ASP A 101 3.84 -4.07 -15.19
C ASP A 101 3.08 -5.08 -14.31
N PHE A 102 2.49 -6.09 -14.95
CA PHE A 102 1.59 -7.04 -14.29
C PHE A 102 2.17 -7.62 -12.98
N LEU A 103 3.39 -8.16 -13.01
CA LEU A 103 3.99 -8.78 -11.82
C LEU A 103 4.26 -7.77 -10.70
N ALA A 104 4.65 -6.54 -11.03
CA ALA A 104 4.87 -5.48 -10.05
C ALA A 104 3.54 -5.05 -9.39
N ARG A 105 2.47 -4.93 -10.20
CA ARG A 105 1.13 -4.67 -9.67
C ARG A 105 0.65 -5.76 -8.72
N GLU A 106 0.85 -7.02 -9.07
CA GLU A 106 0.43 -8.14 -8.23
C GLU A 106 1.27 -8.24 -6.93
N MET A 107 2.57 -7.91 -7.00
CA MET A 107 3.42 -7.75 -5.81
C MET A 107 2.88 -6.64 -4.88
N ASP A 108 2.55 -5.47 -5.42
CA ASP A 108 1.98 -4.35 -4.65
C ASP A 108 0.62 -4.73 -4.03
N LEU A 109 -0.26 -5.41 -4.77
CA LEU A 109 -1.56 -5.89 -4.28
C LEU A 109 -1.42 -6.92 -3.14
N HIS A 110 -0.43 -7.81 -3.22
CA HIS A 110 -0.12 -8.76 -2.16
C HIS A 110 0.35 -8.05 -0.89
N ASN A 111 1.31 -7.13 -1.01
CA ASN A 111 1.83 -6.37 0.12
C ASN A 111 0.78 -5.43 0.73
N ASN A 112 -0.10 -4.84 -0.11
CA ASN A 112 -1.28 -4.10 0.34
C ASN A 112 -2.19 -4.98 1.21
N ARG A 113 -2.43 -6.22 0.77
CA ARG A 113 -3.26 -7.18 1.51
C ARG A 113 -2.63 -7.56 2.87
N LEU A 114 -1.32 -7.70 2.95
CA LEU A 114 -0.61 -7.96 4.20
C LEU A 114 -0.89 -6.86 5.23
N GLY A 115 -0.76 -5.57 4.85
CA GLY A 115 -1.06 -4.45 5.74
C GLY A 115 -2.50 -4.46 6.28
N ARG A 116 -3.46 -4.76 5.40
CA ARG A 116 -4.88 -4.92 5.78
C ARG A 116 -5.12 -6.09 6.73
N LEU A 117 -4.41 -7.20 6.56
CA LEU A 117 -4.52 -8.34 7.47
C LEU A 117 -3.99 -7.99 8.87
N LEU A 118 -2.87 -7.27 8.96
CA LEU A 118 -2.32 -6.84 10.24
C LEU A 118 -3.28 -5.91 10.98
N PHE A 119 -3.91 -4.94 10.28
CA PHE A 119 -4.95 -4.11 10.89
C PHE A 119 -6.15 -4.94 11.38
N GLY A 120 -6.55 -5.96 10.62
CA GLY A 120 -7.63 -6.86 11.03
C GLY A 120 -7.28 -7.72 12.25
N GLN A 121 -6.00 -7.98 12.51
CA GLN A 121 -5.51 -8.72 13.68
C GLN A 121 -5.43 -7.83 14.91
N ASP A 122 -4.86 -6.63 14.75
CA ASP A 122 -4.75 -5.64 15.81
C ASP A 122 -4.90 -4.22 15.24
N PRO A 123 -6.09 -3.60 15.37
CA PRO A 123 -6.33 -2.25 14.88
C PRO A 123 -5.78 -1.15 15.80
N ASN A 124 -5.35 -1.51 17.01
CA ASN A 124 -4.89 -0.57 18.04
C ASN A 124 -3.37 -0.54 18.16
N MET A 125 -2.64 -1.30 17.33
CA MET A 125 -1.18 -1.30 17.35
C MET A 125 -0.64 0.10 17.08
N GLU A 126 0.25 0.55 17.96
CA GLU A 126 0.84 1.88 17.92
C GLU A 126 1.75 2.05 16.71
N ALA A 127 2.00 3.30 16.30
CA ALA A 127 2.77 3.59 15.09
C ALA A 127 4.17 2.93 15.08
N GLU A 128 4.89 2.98 16.20
CA GLU A 128 6.22 2.37 16.32
C GLU A 128 6.17 0.83 16.38
N GLU A 129 5.12 0.26 16.95
CA GLU A 129 4.92 -1.19 17.02
C GLU A 129 4.71 -1.77 15.63
N ILE A 130 3.83 -1.17 14.81
CA ILE A 130 3.63 -1.63 13.43
C ILE A 130 4.88 -1.43 12.58
N ILE A 131 5.59 -0.32 12.73
CA ILE A 131 6.86 -0.09 12.03
C ILE A 131 7.88 -1.19 12.38
N THR A 132 8.00 -1.51 13.67
CA THR A 132 8.93 -2.54 14.15
C THR A 132 8.55 -3.92 13.64
N LEU A 133 7.26 -4.28 13.70
CA LEU A 133 6.73 -5.52 13.16
C LEU A 133 6.99 -5.66 11.66
N LEU A 134 6.72 -4.61 10.88
CA LEU A 134 6.95 -4.64 9.44
C LEU A 134 8.44 -4.71 9.10
N LYS A 135 9.32 -4.04 9.85
CA LYS A 135 10.78 -4.18 9.69
C LYS A 135 11.25 -5.60 9.97
N SER A 136 10.73 -6.25 11.02
CA SER A 136 11.10 -7.64 11.32
C SER A 136 10.65 -8.59 10.19
N LYS A 137 9.42 -8.42 9.68
CA LYS A 137 8.90 -9.17 8.52
C LYS A 137 9.70 -8.93 7.23
N LEU A 138 10.33 -7.76 7.09
CA LEU A 138 11.15 -7.45 5.91
C LEU A 138 12.40 -8.34 5.82
N THR A 139 12.93 -8.80 6.96
CA THR A 139 14.11 -9.68 7.02
C THR A 139 13.86 -11.06 6.41
N THR A 140 12.59 -11.48 6.33
CA THR A 140 12.16 -12.74 5.71
C THR A 140 11.40 -12.50 4.41
N SER A 141 11.50 -11.31 3.82
CA SER A 141 10.88 -11.02 2.53
C SER A 141 11.50 -11.87 1.42
N ILE A 142 10.67 -12.34 0.49
CA ILE A 142 11.09 -13.21 -0.60
C ILE A 142 11.12 -12.45 -1.92
N LYS A 143 12.17 -12.69 -2.71
CA LYS A 143 12.21 -12.23 -4.10
C LYS A 143 11.35 -13.17 -4.94
N ILE A 144 10.48 -12.61 -5.76
CA ILE A 144 9.70 -13.35 -6.75
C ILE A 144 10.07 -12.90 -8.16
N SER A 145 10.04 -13.84 -9.10
CA SER A 145 10.31 -13.61 -10.52
C SER A 145 9.16 -14.05 -11.42
N SER A 146 8.10 -14.65 -10.87
CA SER A 146 6.96 -15.15 -11.63
C SER A 146 5.64 -15.07 -10.86
N PRO A 147 4.48 -15.03 -11.56
CA PRO A 147 3.16 -15.12 -10.91
C PRO A 147 2.95 -16.42 -10.14
N LYS A 148 3.61 -17.51 -10.55
CA LYS A 148 3.52 -18.81 -9.89
C LYS A 148 4.15 -18.76 -8.49
N GLU A 149 5.33 -18.14 -8.36
CA GLU A 149 5.97 -17.92 -7.06
C GLU A 149 5.12 -17.07 -6.12
N LEU A 150 4.46 -16.03 -6.66
CA LEU A 150 3.54 -15.21 -5.87
C LEU A 150 2.34 -16.01 -5.35
N GLN A 151 1.75 -16.89 -6.16
CA GLN A 151 0.62 -17.72 -5.76
C GLN A 151 0.97 -18.68 -4.61
N THR A 152 2.23 -19.10 -4.52
CA THR A 152 2.73 -19.96 -3.45
C THR A 152 3.17 -19.19 -2.20
N ALA A 153 3.32 -17.87 -2.29
CA ALA A 153 3.77 -17.04 -1.17
C ALA A 153 2.73 -16.99 -0.05
N ASP A 154 3.19 -17.08 1.20
CA ASP A 154 2.30 -16.87 2.33
C ASP A 154 1.78 -15.43 2.38
N LYS A 155 0.53 -15.31 2.79
CA LYS A 155 -0.25 -14.07 2.83
C LYS A 155 0.30 -13.00 3.79
N LEU A 156 1.13 -13.41 4.76
CA LEU A 156 1.79 -12.56 5.75
C LEU A 156 3.31 -12.46 5.53
N THR A 157 3.79 -12.95 4.38
CA THR A 157 5.17 -12.81 3.92
C THR A 157 5.27 -11.71 2.87
N PHE A 158 6.26 -10.83 3.01
CA PHE A 158 6.54 -9.79 2.02
C PHE A 158 7.13 -10.37 0.74
N VAL A 159 6.70 -9.82 -0.39
CA VAL A 159 7.26 -10.15 -1.71
C VAL A 159 7.89 -8.92 -2.36
N HIS A 160 8.99 -9.11 -3.10
CA HIS A 160 9.68 -8.05 -3.84
C HIS A 160 10.25 -8.57 -5.17
N LEU A 161 10.61 -7.68 -6.10
CA LEU A 161 11.18 -8.05 -7.41
C LEU A 161 12.67 -7.74 -7.55
N LEU A 162 13.16 -6.73 -6.82
CA LEU A 162 14.56 -6.32 -6.86
C LEU A 162 15.30 -6.88 -5.65
N ASP A 163 16.55 -7.33 -5.87
CA ASP A 163 17.37 -7.86 -4.79
C ASP A 163 17.46 -6.89 -3.60
N PRO A 164 17.44 -7.41 -2.37
CA PRO A 164 17.71 -6.62 -1.18
C PRO A 164 19.17 -6.14 -1.29
N LYS A 165 19.39 -4.93 -1.79
CA LYS A 165 20.62 -4.20 -1.44
C LYS A 165 20.48 -3.86 0.04
N ILE A 166 21.02 -4.74 0.87
CA ILE A 166 21.12 -4.61 2.32
C ILE A 166 21.84 -3.29 2.63
N GLN A 167 21.19 -2.48 3.48
CA GLN A 167 21.59 -1.17 4.02
C GLN A 167 21.57 0.02 3.05
#